data_AF-A0A4D8QA43-F1
#
_entry.id   AF-A0A4D8QA43-F1
#
_cell.length_a   1.000
_cell.length_b   1.000
_cell.length_c   1.000
_cell.angle_alpha   90.00
_cell.angle_beta   90.00
_cell.angle_gamma   90.00
#
_symmetry.space_group_name_H-M   'P 1'
#
loop_
_entity.id
_entity.type
_entity.pdbx_description
1 polymer ?
#
loop_
_entity_poly.entity_id
_entity_poly.type
_entity_poly.pdbx_seq_one_letter_code
_entity_poly.pdbx_strand_id
1 'polypeptide(L)'
;MSEHAGPGEEIIAFHRDPGDGLKAVGLVLWSEPEGFKVTNIVPRDVGELGIANYNWLLQDFIERLARPAAARTGFSVEVTAARQRLKDWMSSEAADALRRFSAAANKSTGSSHPLDRRRWLAFLMSAHRDATALDAEQLVRWLTEVEGWPGNVAHRLAVEYEFGRELLTTYDQFRS
;
A
#
# COMPACT_ATOMS: atom_id res chain seq x y z
N MET A 1 -18.40 15.80 -14.22
CA MET A 1 -17.68 17.07 -13.93
C MET A 1 -16.24 16.85 -14.36
N SER A 2 -15.79 17.56 -15.38
CA SER A 2 -14.40 17.49 -15.88
C SER A 2 -13.52 18.43 -15.07
N GLU A 3 -12.63 17.89 -14.25
CA GLU A 3 -11.49 18.67 -13.75
C GLU A 3 -10.47 18.83 -14.88
N HIS A 4 -10.06 20.07 -15.09
CA HIS A 4 -9.15 20.50 -16.15
C HIS A 4 -7.71 20.18 -15.73
N ALA A 5 -7.04 19.32 -16.50
CA ALA A 5 -5.58 19.20 -16.46
C ALA A 5 -4.95 20.51 -16.97
N GLY A 6 -3.88 20.97 -16.32
CA GLY A 6 -3.18 22.20 -16.72
C GLY A 6 -2.54 22.09 -18.11
N PRO A 7 -2.12 23.21 -18.73
CA PRO A 7 -1.51 23.18 -20.06
C PRO A 7 -0.18 22.40 -20.01
N GLY A 8 -0.20 21.18 -20.56
CA GLY A 8 0.94 20.25 -20.59
C GLY A 8 0.71 18.92 -19.86
N GLU A 9 -0.39 18.77 -19.12
CA GLU A 9 -0.77 17.52 -18.46
C GLU A 9 -1.81 16.78 -19.31
N GLU A 10 -1.40 15.67 -19.92
CA GLU A 10 -2.28 14.78 -20.66
C GLU A 10 -2.71 13.61 -19.77
N ILE A 11 -4.02 13.39 -19.69
CA ILE A 11 -4.62 12.28 -18.95
C ILE A 11 -5.24 11.32 -19.95
N ILE A 12 -4.83 10.05 -19.90
CA ILE A 12 -5.43 8.99 -20.71
C ILE A 12 -6.16 8.03 -19.78
N ALA A 13 -7.49 7.94 -19.94
CA ALA A 13 -8.33 7.06 -19.15
C ALA A 13 -8.74 5.81 -19.94
N PHE A 14 -8.56 4.65 -19.33
CA PHE A 14 -8.99 3.37 -19.86
C PHE A 14 -10.17 2.83 -19.08
N HIS A 15 -11.06 2.16 -19.80
CA HIS A 15 -12.20 1.46 -19.26
C HIS A 15 -12.08 -0.04 -19.51
N ARG A 16 -12.26 -0.83 -18.45
CA ARG A 16 -12.42 -2.28 -18.55
C ARG A 16 -13.83 -2.64 -18.15
N ASP A 17 -14.58 -3.25 -19.07
CA ASP A 17 -15.89 -3.84 -18.78
C ASP A 17 -15.77 -5.03 -17.80
N PRO A 18 -16.85 -5.38 -17.07
CA PRO A 18 -16.86 -6.56 -16.21
C PRO A 18 -16.51 -7.84 -16.98
N GLY A 19 -15.69 -8.70 -16.39
CA GLY A 19 -15.23 -9.95 -17.01
C GLY A 19 -14.15 -10.66 -16.18
N ASP A 20 -13.98 -11.97 -16.38
CA ASP A 20 -13.01 -12.81 -15.68
C ASP A 20 -13.15 -12.83 -14.14
N GLY A 21 -14.38 -12.67 -13.64
CA GLY A 21 -14.66 -12.57 -12.20
C GLY A 21 -14.36 -11.20 -11.58
N LEU A 22 -14.01 -10.21 -12.40
CA LEU A 22 -13.76 -8.83 -11.98
C LEU A 22 -14.87 -7.89 -12.44
N LYS A 23 -15.16 -6.88 -11.62
CA LYS A 23 -16.12 -5.82 -11.92
C LYS A 23 -15.52 -4.77 -12.87
N ALA A 24 -16.33 -3.78 -13.27
CA ALA A 24 -15.86 -2.68 -14.09
C ALA A 24 -14.80 -1.84 -13.35
N VAL A 25 -13.75 -1.46 -14.07
CA VAL A 25 -12.60 -0.73 -13.51
C VAL A 25 -12.19 0.39 -14.45
N GLY A 26 -11.83 1.54 -13.86
CA GLY A 26 -11.11 2.61 -14.53
C GLY A 26 -9.62 2.57 -14.23
N LEU A 27 -8.78 2.75 -15.24
CA LEU A 27 -7.34 2.95 -15.08
C LEU A 27 -6.97 4.30 -15.68
N VAL A 28 -6.12 5.06 -15.00
CA VAL A 28 -5.70 6.40 -15.45
C VAL A 28 -4.20 6.47 -15.62
N LEU A 29 -3.77 6.88 -16.81
CA LEU A 29 -2.40 7.30 -17.09
C LEU A 29 -2.28 8.82 -16.99
N TRP A 30 -1.20 9.26 -16.37
CA TRP A 30 -0.81 10.67 -16.31
C TRP A 30 0.48 10.86 -17.06
N SER A 31 0.54 11.91 -17.88
CA SER A 31 1.76 12.29 -18.58
C SER A 31 2.84 12.74 -17.59
N GLU A 32 4.05 12.26 -17.81
CA GLU A 32 5.29 12.71 -17.18
C GLU A 32 6.27 13.17 -18.27
N PRO A 33 7.34 13.93 -17.95
CA PRO A 33 8.27 14.46 -18.95
C PRO A 33 8.87 13.42 -19.91
N GLU A 34 9.00 12.17 -19.46
CA GLU A 34 9.59 11.06 -20.23
C GLU A 34 8.59 9.94 -20.56
N GLY A 35 7.28 10.15 -20.35
CA GLY A 35 6.27 9.14 -20.71
C GLY A 35 4.96 9.24 -19.95
N PHE A 36 4.43 8.10 -19.52
CA PHE A 36 3.16 8.02 -18.81
C PHE A 36 3.27 7.09 -17.60
N LYS A 37 2.59 7.47 -16.51
CA LYS A 37 2.54 6.69 -15.28
C LYS A 37 1.12 6.28 -14.95
N VAL A 38 0.93 5.00 -14.59
CA VAL A 38 -0.32 4.53 -13.98
C VAL A 38 -0.38 5.07 -12.55
N THR A 39 -1.30 5.98 -12.27
CA THR A 39 -1.42 6.59 -10.93
C THR A 39 -2.48 5.92 -10.07
N ASN A 40 -3.54 5.37 -10.67
CA ASN A 40 -4.59 4.70 -9.94
C ASN A 40 -5.37 3.69 -10.79
N ILE A 41 -5.89 2.65 -10.13
CA ILE A 41 -6.82 1.66 -10.68
C ILE A 41 -8.05 1.69 -9.77
N VAL A 42 -9.14 2.26 -10.23
CA VAL A 42 -10.33 2.57 -9.41
C VAL A 42 -11.46 1.60 -9.76
N PRO A 43 -11.96 0.82 -8.78
CA PRO A 43 -13.18 0.04 -8.97
C PRO A 43 -14.38 0.97 -9.08
N ARG A 44 -15.29 0.72 -10.02
CA ARG A 44 -16.49 1.56 -10.16
C ARG A 44 -17.69 1.08 -9.34
N ASP A 45 -17.77 -0.22 -9.06
CA ASP A 45 -18.97 -0.87 -8.48
C ASP A 45 -18.76 -1.51 -7.09
N VAL A 46 -17.60 -1.31 -6.47
CA VAL A 46 -17.26 -1.70 -5.09
C VAL A 46 -16.38 -0.64 -4.45
N GLY A 47 -16.38 -0.56 -3.12
CA GLY A 47 -15.57 0.42 -2.38
C GLY A 47 -14.07 0.27 -2.60
N GLU A 48 -13.53 -0.94 -2.77
CA GLU A 48 -12.08 -1.19 -2.86
C GLU A 48 -11.69 -2.43 -3.72
N LEU A 49 -10.54 -2.36 -4.41
CA LEU A 49 -9.86 -3.47 -5.09
C LEU A 49 -8.74 -3.97 -4.15
N GLY A 50 -8.81 -5.20 -3.64
CA GLY A 50 -7.65 -5.77 -2.93
C GLY A 50 -6.44 -5.98 -3.86
N ILE A 51 -5.20 -6.06 -3.33
CA ILE A 51 -3.95 -6.22 -4.15
C ILE A 51 -4.08 -7.28 -5.22
N ALA A 52 -4.62 -8.46 -4.89
CA ALA A 52 -4.66 -9.56 -5.84
C ALA A 52 -5.35 -9.13 -7.14
N ASN A 53 -6.48 -8.43 -7.02
CA ASN A 53 -7.23 -7.91 -8.16
C ASN A 53 -6.52 -6.70 -8.77
N TYR A 54 -5.97 -5.80 -7.96
CA TYR A 54 -5.20 -4.65 -8.44
C TYR A 54 -3.99 -5.08 -9.29
N ASN A 55 -3.14 -5.96 -8.76
CA ASN A 55 -1.96 -6.48 -9.44
C ASN A 55 -2.34 -7.29 -10.67
N TRP A 56 -3.39 -8.10 -10.58
CA TRP A 56 -3.89 -8.84 -11.73
C TRP A 56 -4.32 -7.87 -12.85
N LEU A 57 -5.07 -6.81 -12.52
CA LEU A 57 -5.51 -5.80 -13.48
C LEU A 57 -4.35 -5.01 -14.08
N LEU A 58 -3.35 -4.66 -13.25
CA LEU A 58 -2.15 -4.00 -13.73
C LEU A 58 -1.38 -4.90 -14.70
N GLN A 59 -1.22 -6.19 -14.40
CA GLN A 59 -0.59 -7.15 -15.31
C GLN A 59 -1.41 -7.37 -16.58
N ASP A 60 -2.74 -7.48 -16.47
CA ASP A 60 -3.66 -7.59 -17.63
C ASP A 60 -3.52 -6.38 -18.56
N PHE A 61 -3.46 -5.18 -17.99
CA PHE A 61 -3.21 -3.94 -18.73
C PHE A 61 -1.82 -3.91 -19.38
N ILE A 62 -0.78 -4.34 -18.66
CA ILE A 62 0.59 -4.40 -19.18
C ILE A 62 0.66 -5.33 -20.39
N GLU A 63 0.13 -6.55 -20.26
CA GLU A 63 0.24 -7.58 -21.28
C GLU A 63 -0.63 -7.30 -22.50
N ARG A 64 -1.87 -6.82 -22.29
CA ARG A 64 -2.83 -6.61 -23.39
C ARG A 64 -2.69 -5.26 -24.08
N LEU A 65 -2.20 -4.24 -23.37
CA LEU A 65 -2.17 -2.88 -23.90
C LEU A 65 -0.77 -2.25 -23.89
N ALA A 66 -0.12 -2.17 -22.72
CA ALA A 66 1.10 -1.39 -22.58
C ALA A 66 2.25 -1.98 -23.42
N ARG A 67 2.48 -3.30 -23.37
CA ARG A 67 3.52 -3.98 -24.16
C ARG A 67 3.26 -3.89 -25.67
N PRO A 68 2.05 -4.18 -26.19
CA PRO A 68 1.75 -3.99 -27.62
C PRO A 68 1.90 -2.54 -28.09
N ALA A 69 1.55 -1.56 -27.25
CA ALA A 69 1.71 -0.14 -27.58
C ALA A 69 3.20 0.24 -27.63
N ALA A 70 3.95 -0.10 -26.59
CA ALA A 70 5.39 0.13 -26.46
C ALA A 70 6.19 -0.44 -27.64
N ALA A 71 5.87 -1.66 -28.07
CA ALA A 71 6.50 -2.31 -29.22
C ALA A 71 6.33 -1.54 -30.54
N ARG A 72 5.27 -0.71 -30.67
CA ARG A 72 5.00 0.09 -31.88
C ARG A 72 5.57 1.50 -31.81
N THR A 73 5.81 2.02 -30.61
CA THR A 73 6.17 3.43 -30.38
C THR A 73 7.60 3.63 -29.90
N GLY A 74 8.32 2.55 -29.56
CA GLY A 74 9.69 2.62 -29.05
C GLY A 74 9.80 2.96 -27.57
N PHE A 75 8.67 3.06 -26.85
CA PHE A 75 8.67 3.19 -25.39
C PHE A 75 9.07 1.86 -24.74
N SER A 76 9.62 1.93 -23.52
CA SER A 76 9.81 0.77 -22.64
C SER A 76 8.72 0.73 -21.58
N VAL A 77 8.23 -0.47 -21.25
CA VAL A 77 7.31 -0.66 -20.12
C VAL A 77 8.13 -1.05 -18.90
N GLU A 78 8.21 -0.14 -17.94
CA GLU A 78 8.82 -0.41 -16.64
C GLU A 78 7.73 -0.74 -15.61
N VAL A 79 7.83 -1.93 -15.04
CA VAL A 79 6.97 -2.35 -13.93
C VAL A 79 7.80 -2.25 -12.67
N THR A 80 7.56 -1.22 -11.86
CA THR A 80 8.11 -1.19 -10.51
C THR A 80 7.57 -2.38 -9.73
N ALA A 81 8.45 -3.07 -9.00
CA ALA A 81 8.05 -4.25 -8.24
C ALA A 81 6.89 -3.88 -7.29
N ALA A 82 5.78 -4.61 -7.39
CA ALA A 82 4.56 -4.40 -6.59
C ALA A 82 4.73 -4.63 -5.07
N ARG A 83 5.97 -4.67 -4.56
CA ARG A 83 6.31 -4.86 -3.15
C ARG A 83 7.53 -4.03 -2.81
N GLN A 84 7.30 -2.81 -2.32
CA GLN A 84 8.24 -2.26 -1.35
C GLN A 84 8.28 -3.25 -0.17
N ARG A 85 9.47 -3.76 0.15
CA ARG A 85 9.69 -4.69 1.25
C ARG A 85 9.68 -3.87 2.54
N LEU A 86 9.24 -4.44 3.67
CA LEU A 86 9.26 -3.72 4.97
C LEU A 86 10.60 -3.02 5.26
N LYS A 87 11.70 -3.67 4.89
CA LYS A 87 13.07 -3.16 5.03
C LYS A 87 13.39 -1.91 4.20
N ASP A 88 12.52 -1.54 3.26
CA ASP A 88 12.63 -0.32 2.48
C ASP A 88 12.05 0.88 3.25
N TRP A 89 11.30 0.64 4.34
CA TRP A 89 10.69 1.67 5.19
C TRP A 89 11.24 1.73 6.61
N MET A 90 11.77 0.61 7.11
CA MET A 90 12.23 0.47 8.49
C MET A 90 13.49 -0.39 8.58
N SER A 91 14.15 -0.35 9.73
CA SER A 91 15.30 -1.22 10.01
C SER A 91 14.92 -2.71 9.95
N SER A 92 15.94 -3.58 9.89
CA SER A 92 15.70 -5.02 9.99
C SER A 92 15.10 -5.42 11.34
N GLU A 93 15.43 -4.71 12.43
CA GLU A 93 14.89 -4.99 13.77
C GLU A 93 13.39 -4.70 13.83
N ALA A 94 12.97 -3.53 13.35
CA ALA A 94 11.56 -3.14 13.32
C ALA A 94 10.75 -4.06 12.40
N ALA A 95 11.30 -4.42 11.24
CA ALA A 95 10.65 -5.32 10.29
C ALA A 95 10.46 -6.73 10.89
N ASP A 96 11.47 -7.25 11.58
CA ASP A 96 11.40 -8.55 12.25
C ASP A 96 10.41 -8.53 13.42
N ALA A 97 10.38 -7.45 14.20
CA ALA A 97 9.41 -7.28 15.29
C ALA A 97 7.97 -7.30 14.75
N LEU A 98 7.70 -6.58 13.66
CA LEU A 98 6.39 -6.55 13.00
C LEU A 98 6.00 -7.94 12.46
N ARG A 99 6.92 -8.65 11.79
CA ARG A 99 6.68 -10.02 11.30
C ARG A 99 6.39 -10.99 12.44
N ARG A 100 7.15 -10.92 13.54
CA ARG A 100 6.95 -11.79 14.71
C ARG A 100 5.59 -11.53 15.37
N PHE A 101 5.17 -10.27 15.48
CA PHE A 101 3.82 -9.94 15.90
C PHE A 101 2.78 -10.56 14.96
N SER A 102 2.90 -10.30 13.65
CA SER A 102 1.93 -10.74 12.65
C SER A 102 1.77 -12.26 12.59
N ALA A 103 2.87 -13.00 12.68
CA ALA A 103 2.87 -14.45 12.61
C ALA A 103 2.29 -15.13 13.86
N ALA A 104 2.43 -14.51 15.04
CA ALA A 104 2.03 -15.10 16.31
C ALA A 104 0.67 -14.63 16.82
N ALA A 105 0.20 -13.46 16.37
CA ALA A 105 -1.04 -12.88 16.85
C ALA A 105 -2.27 -13.54 16.22
N ASN A 106 -3.35 -13.61 17.01
CA ASN A 106 -4.65 -13.94 16.45
C ASN A 106 -5.17 -12.73 15.65
N LYS A 107 -5.24 -12.87 14.33
CA LYS A 107 -5.57 -11.79 13.40
C LYS A 107 -6.98 -11.22 13.56
N SER A 108 -7.89 -11.96 14.21
CA SER A 108 -9.24 -11.47 14.53
C SER A 108 -9.28 -10.57 15.77
N THR A 109 -8.29 -10.68 16.66
CA THR A 109 -8.24 -9.94 17.93
C THR A 109 -7.15 -8.88 17.99
N GLY A 110 -6.22 -8.81 17.04
CA GLY A 110 -5.21 -7.75 17.02
C GLY A 110 -4.25 -7.84 18.20
N SER A 111 -3.99 -6.68 18.81
CA SER A 111 -3.11 -6.53 19.97
C SER A 111 -3.82 -6.78 21.31
N SER A 112 -5.08 -7.27 21.32
CA SER A 112 -5.87 -7.37 22.55
C SER A 112 -5.43 -8.46 23.52
N HIS A 113 -4.83 -9.55 23.03
CA HIS A 113 -4.30 -10.59 23.90
C HIS A 113 -2.97 -10.12 24.55
N PRO A 114 -2.70 -10.37 25.85
CA PRO A 114 -1.52 -9.81 26.53
C PRO A 114 -0.17 -10.11 25.85
N LEU A 115 -0.01 -11.31 25.28
CA LEU A 115 1.21 -11.67 24.54
C LEU A 115 1.33 -10.93 23.20
N ASP A 116 0.20 -10.72 22.52
CA ASP A 116 0.16 -10.01 21.24
C ASP A 116 0.38 -8.51 21.47
N ARG A 117 -0.20 -7.98 22.55
CA ARG A 117 0.07 -6.63 23.05
C ARG A 117 1.56 -6.42 23.28
N ARG A 118 2.24 -7.37 23.94
CA ARG A 118 3.68 -7.25 24.22
C ARG A 118 4.51 -7.23 22.94
N ARG A 119 4.19 -8.09 21.97
CA ARG A 119 4.86 -8.12 20.66
C ARG A 119 4.60 -6.84 19.87
N TRP A 120 3.38 -6.34 19.92
CA TRP A 120 2.99 -5.09 19.28
C TRP A 120 3.75 -3.90 19.85
N LEU A 121 3.78 -3.74 21.17
CA LEU A 121 4.54 -2.68 21.83
C LEU A 121 6.05 -2.75 21.51
N ALA A 122 6.62 -3.97 21.42
CA ALA A 122 8.02 -4.13 21.02
C ALA A 122 8.28 -3.62 19.59
N PHE A 123 7.37 -3.88 18.66
CA PHE A 123 7.43 -3.29 17.32
C PHE A 123 7.36 -1.76 17.37
N LEU A 124 6.41 -1.17 18.12
CA LEU A 124 6.28 0.30 18.23
C LEU A 124 7.57 0.95 18.76
N MET A 125 8.19 0.35 19.79
CA MET A 125 9.44 0.86 20.36
C MET A 125 10.60 0.78 19.36
N SER A 126 10.70 -0.30 18.58
CA SER A 126 11.73 -0.43 17.55
C SER A 126 11.50 0.55 16.40
N ALA A 127 10.27 0.66 15.92
CA ALA A 127 9.86 1.59 14.87
C ALA A 127 10.17 3.06 15.24
N HIS A 128 9.96 3.41 16.51
CA HIS A 128 10.27 4.74 17.05
C HIS A 128 11.79 5.03 17.07
N ARG A 129 12.58 4.11 17.60
CA ARG A 129 14.05 4.25 17.69
C ARG A 129 14.71 4.45 16.33
N ASP A 130 14.18 3.78 15.31
CA ASP A 130 14.78 3.73 13.98
C ASP A 130 14.29 4.86 13.06
N ALA A 131 13.48 5.80 13.58
CA ALA A 131 12.87 6.89 12.80
C ALA A 131 12.23 6.40 11.49
N THR A 132 11.47 5.31 11.57
CA THR A 132 10.88 4.65 10.41
C THR A 132 10.12 5.62 9.49
N ALA A 133 10.27 5.40 8.18
CA ALA A 133 9.51 6.10 7.13
C ALA A 133 8.13 5.47 6.87
N LEU A 134 7.80 4.35 7.55
CA LEU A 134 6.51 3.69 7.43
C LEU A 134 5.39 4.59 7.98
N ASP A 135 4.45 4.96 7.13
CA ASP A 135 3.22 5.64 7.53
C ASP A 135 2.09 4.63 7.86
N ALA A 136 0.98 5.15 8.41
CA ALA A 136 -0.14 4.33 8.85
C ALA A 136 -0.86 3.63 7.68
N GLU A 137 -0.99 4.29 6.52
CA GLU A 137 -1.61 3.69 5.33
C GLU A 137 -0.78 2.53 4.79
N GLN A 138 0.55 2.70 4.70
CA GLN A 138 1.49 1.65 4.31
C GLN A 138 1.42 0.46 5.27
N LEU A 139 1.26 0.71 6.57
CA LEU A 139 1.09 -0.34 7.57
C LEU A 139 -0.25 -1.08 7.39
N VAL A 140 -1.37 -0.38 7.23
CA VAL A 140 -2.68 -0.99 6.94
C VAL A 140 -2.56 -1.89 5.73
N ARG A 141 -2.03 -1.32 4.64
CA ARG A 141 -1.84 -1.98 3.36
C ARG A 141 -1.01 -3.26 3.50
N TRP A 142 0.11 -3.18 4.23
CA TRP A 142 0.95 -4.35 4.46
C TRP A 142 0.23 -5.43 5.30
N LEU A 143 -0.44 -5.05 6.39
CA LEU A 143 -1.16 -5.98 7.27
C LEU A 143 -2.29 -6.70 6.52
N THR A 144 -3.13 -5.97 5.79
CA THR A 144 -4.27 -6.57 5.09
C THR A 144 -3.81 -7.41 3.91
N GLU A 145 -2.85 -6.92 3.13
CA GLU A 145 -2.61 -7.45 1.80
C GLU A 145 -1.42 -8.42 1.72
N VAL A 146 -0.43 -8.29 2.62
CA VAL A 146 0.70 -9.22 2.71
C VAL A 146 0.45 -10.28 3.77
N GLU A 147 -0.09 -9.87 4.91
CA GLU A 147 -0.26 -10.74 6.08
C GLU A 147 -1.70 -11.25 6.25
N GLY A 148 -2.66 -10.80 5.43
CA GLY A 148 -4.03 -11.30 5.44
C GLY A 148 -4.84 -10.91 6.68
N TRP A 149 -4.55 -9.77 7.29
CA TRP A 149 -5.32 -9.25 8.41
C TRP A 149 -6.71 -8.75 7.96
N PRO A 150 -7.76 -8.91 8.78
CA PRO A 150 -9.04 -8.25 8.55
C PRO A 150 -8.85 -6.72 8.53
N GLY A 151 -9.46 -6.05 7.55
CA GLY A 151 -9.27 -4.61 7.31
C GLY A 151 -9.60 -3.73 8.53
N ASN A 152 -10.64 -4.08 9.27
CA ASN A 152 -11.03 -3.38 10.50
C ASN A 152 -10.01 -3.57 11.64
N VAL A 153 -9.32 -4.71 11.70
CA VAL A 153 -8.27 -4.97 12.70
C VAL A 153 -6.97 -4.26 12.30
N ALA A 154 -6.63 -4.29 11.01
CA ALA A 154 -5.47 -3.57 10.49
C ALA A 154 -5.58 -2.05 10.69
N HIS A 155 -6.75 -1.46 10.42
CA HIS A 155 -7.00 -0.03 10.71
C HIS A 155 -6.85 0.29 12.19
N ARG A 156 -7.36 -0.56 13.09
CA ARG A 156 -7.19 -0.38 14.53
C ARG A 156 -5.71 -0.40 14.94
N LEU A 157 -4.94 -1.35 14.41
CA LEU A 157 -3.50 -1.42 14.64
C LEU A 157 -2.77 -0.19 14.09
N ALA A 158 -3.19 0.36 12.95
CA ALA A 158 -2.62 1.58 12.41
C ALA A 158 -2.89 2.81 13.29
N VAL A 159 -4.10 2.94 13.83
CA VAL A 159 -4.41 3.98 14.84
C VAL A 159 -3.55 3.82 16.10
N GLU A 160 -3.37 2.58 16.58
CA GLU A 160 -2.46 2.31 17.70
C GLU A 160 -1.00 2.65 17.37
N TYR A 161 -0.59 2.46 16.12
CA TYR A 161 0.75 2.78 15.64
C TYR A 161 0.99 4.30 15.63
N GLU A 162 0.07 5.08 15.07
CA GLU A 162 0.15 6.55 15.07
C GLU A 162 0.21 7.09 16.51
N PHE A 163 -0.74 6.66 17.35
CA PHE A 163 -0.77 7.04 18.76
C PHE A 163 0.53 6.66 19.48
N GLY A 164 1.05 5.45 19.24
CA GLY A 164 2.30 4.99 19.83
C GLY A 164 3.51 5.84 19.44
N ARG A 165 3.61 6.23 18.16
CA ARG A 165 4.68 7.11 17.68
C ARG A 165 4.59 8.50 18.28
N GLU A 166 3.39 9.08 18.33
CA GLU A 166 3.16 10.38 18.95
C GLU A 166 3.52 10.36 20.44
N LEU A 167 3.07 9.34 21.17
CA LEU A 167 3.36 9.17 22.59
C LEU A 167 4.86 9.05 22.87
N LEU A 168 5.59 8.23 22.12
CA LEU A 168 7.02 8.02 22.31
C LEU A 168 7.83 9.26 21.93
N THR A 169 7.45 9.95 20.85
CA THR A 169 8.06 11.23 20.46
C THR A 169 7.88 12.28 21.55
N THR A 170 6.67 12.41 22.07
CA THR A 170 6.34 13.33 23.16
C THR A 170 7.11 12.97 24.43
N TYR A 171 7.20 11.69 24.77
CA TYR A 171 7.94 11.22 25.93
C TYR A 171 9.44 11.55 25.86
N ASP A 172 10.07 11.40 24.70
CA ASP A 172 11.48 11.76 24.51
C ASP A 172 11.72 13.27 24.67
N GLN A 173 10.79 14.11 24.21
CA GLN A 173 10.84 15.57 24.41
C GLN A 173 10.72 15.97 25.88
N PHE A 174 9.93 15.25 26.69
CA PHE A 174 9.86 15.49 28.13
C PHE A 174 11.09 15.03 28.91
N ARG A 175 11.93 14.17 28.30
CA ARG A 175 13.15 13.64 28.94
C ARG A 175 14.44 14.32 28.47
N SER A 176 14.38 15.17 27.44
CA SER A 176 15.48 16.02 26.99
C SER A 176 15.61 17.28 27.84
#